data_AF-A0A521Q3Q4-F1
#
_entry.id   AF-A0A521Q3Q4-F1
#
_cell.length_a   1.000
_cell.length_b   1.000
_cell.length_c   1.000
_cell.angle_alpha   90.00
_cell.angle_beta   90.00
_cell.angle_gamma   90.00
#
_symmetry.space_group_name_H-M   'P 1'
#
loop_
_entity.id
_entity.type
_entity.pdbx_description
1 polymer ?
#
loop_
_entity_poly.entity_id
_entity_poly.type
_entity_poly.pdbx_seq_one_letter_code
_entity_poly.pdbx_strand_id
1 'polypeptide(L)'
;MDKHRKLWTLFVVSFWILTVIVSAPALAEQASQPPAGAPEAAAPQTPEPKPDPAGISTGDKSSVIDAGGNSFVVSEPTDKSDPDYAKKKKDFDKYQAQAAKEPLAVKLADAVGHVRIATNFGWTLLTGYLVLFMQAGFALLTCGLVRKKNAAHLMMLNFAAYVFAFLAYYAVGYAFQFGAVAVNAAPTNLGGTPTLNQFLIGSGQWGFLGGKGFFLSGAGYDAGSNALTLFEVVFMETAGYIIVGAICERITFWAFILCELFVGALVYPIFGCWVWGGGWLSQLGSTMNLGHGYVDFAGSTVVHAVGGFTAMALAIILGPRIGKYGPDGKPRPFPAHNIAFVVIGTFILLFGWMGFNPGSTLGSTDLRISVIAVNTNLAAVAASATAMIFWYFVFGKPDISMACNGMLAGLVAITAPCAFVSSNSAVIIGILAGILVCLGVLFNERVIKVDDPCGAISVHGYCGWLGAVSVGIFADGTYGAGWNGVGATTYLGKAGLGVTGLLYGDVSQFWLQLSGATLCVLYAFGLTYVVFKLVNAVRSMRVAEEVELEGLDVPEFGMLAYPEDAASEVK
;
A
#
# COMPACT_ATOMS: atom_id res chain seq x y z
N MET A 1 16.91 -34.01 -13.38
CA MET A 1 16.23 -32.80 -13.89
C MET A 1 14.72 -32.96 -14.09
N ASP A 2 14.23 -34.06 -14.68
CA ASP A 2 12.81 -34.16 -15.09
C ASP A 2 11.79 -34.33 -13.92
N LYS A 3 12.15 -35.01 -12.83
CA LYS A 3 11.28 -35.16 -11.64
C LYS A 3 11.05 -33.86 -10.87
N HIS A 4 12.09 -33.03 -10.69
CA HIS A 4 11.98 -31.75 -10.00
C HIS A 4 11.21 -30.70 -10.81
N ARG A 5 11.30 -30.75 -12.15
CA ARG A 5 10.54 -29.88 -13.04
C ARG A 5 9.04 -30.21 -12.97
N LYS A 6 8.68 -31.50 -12.99
CA LYS A 6 7.30 -31.97 -12.82
C LYS A 6 6.70 -31.63 -11.46
N LEU A 7 7.46 -31.81 -10.37
CA LEU A 7 7.02 -31.39 -9.02
C LEU A 7 6.80 -29.88 -8.92
N TRP A 8 7.60 -29.09 -9.63
CA TRP A 8 7.50 -27.63 -9.61
C TRP A 8 6.32 -27.12 -10.44
N THR A 9 6.11 -27.68 -11.62
CA THR A 9 4.86 -27.46 -12.38
C THR A 9 3.66 -27.85 -11.54
N LEU A 10 3.71 -29.00 -10.84
CA LEU A 10 2.67 -29.39 -9.91
C LEU A 10 2.51 -28.39 -8.76
N PHE A 11 3.56 -27.89 -8.12
CA PHE A 11 3.43 -26.97 -6.99
C PHE A 11 2.89 -25.59 -7.40
N VAL A 12 3.35 -25.03 -8.52
CA VAL A 12 2.82 -23.75 -9.05
C VAL A 12 1.40 -23.92 -9.54
N VAL A 13 1.11 -24.99 -10.27
CA VAL A 13 -0.26 -25.34 -10.67
C VAL A 13 -1.11 -25.63 -9.44
N SER A 14 -0.58 -26.25 -8.39
CA SER A 14 -1.28 -26.52 -7.13
C SER A 14 -1.49 -25.26 -6.32
N PHE A 15 -0.59 -24.29 -6.32
CA PHE A 15 -0.80 -22.98 -5.69
C PHE A 15 -1.87 -22.21 -6.45
N TRP A 16 -1.82 -22.17 -7.78
CA TRP A 16 -2.90 -21.63 -8.62
C TRP A 16 -4.22 -22.36 -8.40
N ILE A 17 -4.21 -23.70 -8.33
CA ILE A 17 -5.38 -24.52 -8.03
C ILE A 17 -5.84 -24.27 -6.60
N LEU A 18 -4.97 -24.06 -5.61
CA LEU A 18 -5.38 -23.76 -4.23
C LEU A 18 -6.01 -22.37 -4.16
N THR A 19 -5.44 -21.38 -4.84
CA THR A 19 -6.03 -20.03 -4.97
C THR A 19 -7.38 -20.08 -5.70
N VAL A 20 -7.48 -20.90 -6.75
CA VAL A 20 -8.74 -21.16 -7.48
C VAL A 20 -9.74 -21.97 -6.63
N ILE A 21 -9.30 -22.93 -5.81
CA ILE A 21 -10.14 -23.75 -4.93
C ILE A 21 -10.62 -22.93 -3.73
N VAL A 22 -9.79 -22.06 -3.16
CA VAL A 22 -10.18 -21.13 -2.10
C VAL A 22 -11.16 -20.08 -2.62
N SER A 23 -11.06 -19.68 -3.91
CA SER A 23 -12.04 -18.83 -4.58
C SER A 23 -13.20 -19.60 -5.22
N ALA A 24 -13.17 -20.93 -5.31
CA ALA A 24 -14.19 -21.75 -5.95
C ALA A 24 -15.56 -21.69 -5.26
N PRO A 25 -15.68 -21.67 -3.92
CA PRO A 25 -16.96 -21.44 -3.25
C PRO A 25 -17.57 -20.09 -3.64
N ALA A 26 -16.76 -19.03 -3.73
CA ALA A 26 -17.21 -17.69 -4.14
C ALA A 26 -17.59 -17.62 -5.63
N LEU A 27 -16.84 -18.30 -6.50
CA LEU A 27 -17.15 -18.44 -7.93
C LEU A 27 -18.39 -19.30 -8.18
N ALA A 28 -18.62 -20.32 -7.35
CA ALA A 28 -19.79 -21.21 -7.44
C ALA A 28 -21.06 -20.52 -6.94
N GLU A 29 -20.98 -19.73 -5.87
CA GLU A 29 -22.09 -18.91 -5.35
C GLU A 29 -22.49 -17.81 -6.35
N GLN A 30 -21.52 -17.27 -7.11
CA GLN A 30 -21.76 -16.36 -8.24
C GLN A 30 -22.40 -17.02 -9.48
N ALA A 31 -22.18 -18.32 -9.70
CA ALA A 31 -22.72 -19.05 -10.85
C ALA A 31 -24.15 -19.57 -10.63
N SER A 32 -24.63 -19.63 -9.38
CA SER A 32 -25.96 -20.09 -9.03
C SER A 32 -26.87 -18.95 -8.59
N GLN A 33 -27.37 -18.14 -9.53
CA GLN A 33 -28.66 -17.49 -9.33
C GLN A 33 -29.77 -18.50 -9.69
N PRO A 34 -30.62 -18.94 -8.75
CA PRO A 34 -31.71 -19.85 -9.08
C PRO A 34 -32.75 -19.11 -9.94
N PRO A 35 -33.38 -19.77 -10.93
CA PRO A 35 -34.60 -19.23 -11.54
C PRO A 35 -35.68 -19.13 -10.46
N ALA A 36 -36.42 -18.02 -10.47
CA ALA A 36 -37.40 -17.62 -9.47
C ALA A 36 -38.32 -18.78 -9.01
N GLY A 37 -38.11 -19.24 -7.77
CA GLY A 37 -39.00 -20.13 -7.03
C GLY A 37 -39.69 -19.37 -5.89
N ALA A 38 -40.94 -19.74 -5.60
CA ALA A 38 -41.90 -19.04 -4.75
C ALA A 38 -41.39 -18.62 -3.34
N PRO A 39 -41.94 -17.54 -2.76
CA PRO A 39 -41.32 -16.85 -1.62
C PRO A 39 -41.64 -17.53 -0.29
N GLU A 40 -40.59 -17.97 0.41
CA GLU A 40 -40.62 -18.03 1.88
C GLU A 40 -40.35 -16.61 2.42
N ALA A 41 -41.13 -16.20 3.41
CA ALA A 41 -41.12 -14.85 3.96
C ALA A 41 -39.83 -14.56 4.75
N ALA A 42 -38.76 -14.22 4.04
CA ALA A 42 -37.61 -13.52 4.59
C ALA A 42 -37.95 -12.03 4.77
N ALA A 43 -37.45 -11.42 5.85
CA ALA A 43 -37.48 -9.97 6.05
C ALA A 43 -37.03 -9.25 4.76
N PRO A 44 -37.58 -8.07 4.42
CA PRO A 44 -37.27 -7.39 3.17
C PRO A 44 -35.76 -7.12 3.09
N GLN A 45 -35.05 -7.98 2.36
CA GLN A 45 -33.65 -7.77 2.02
C GLN A 45 -33.61 -6.59 1.06
N THR A 46 -32.90 -5.54 1.44
CA THR A 46 -32.55 -4.45 0.52
C THR A 46 -31.91 -5.09 -0.72
N PRO A 47 -32.33 -4.76 -1.95
CA PRO A 47 -31.76 -5.36 -3.15
C PRO A 47 -30.24 -5.17 -3.14
N GLU A 48 -29.47 -6.21 -3.44
CA GLU A 48 -28.02 -6.07 -3.56
C GLU A 48 -27.68 -4.99 -4.61
N PRO A 49 -26.72 -4.09 -4.33
CA PRO A 49 -26.26 -3.12 -5.29
C PRO A 49 -25.80 -3.79 -6.58
N LYS A 50 -26.23 -3.24 -7.73
CA LYS A 50 -25.79 -3.73 -9.04
C LYS A 50 -24.49 -3.06 -9.45
N PRO A 51 -23.52 -3.80 -10.01
CA PRO A 51 -22.31 -3.20 -10.57
C PRO A 51 -22.63 -2.25 -11.72
N ASP A 52 -21.87 -1.15 -11.84
CA ASP A 52 -21.96 -0.19 -12.93
C ASP A 52 -20.62 -0.05 -13.68
N PRO A 53 -20.32 -0.96 -14.62
CA PRO A 53 -19.09 -0.90 -15.40
C PRO A 53 -19.02 0.33 -16.32
N ALA A 54 -20.17 0.88 -16.73
CA ALA A 54 -20.25 2.02 -17.62
C ALA A 54 -20.06 3.35 -16.87
N GLY A 55 -20.17 3.34 -15.55
CA GLY A 55 -20.09 4.52 -14.69
C GLY A 55 -21.22 5.53 -14.89
N ILE A 56 -22.32 5.13 -15.53
CA ILE A 56 -23.44 6.03 -15.86
C ILE A 56 -24.17 6.51 -14.59
N SER A 57 -24.19 5.67 -13.57
CA SER A 57 -24.75 5.94 -12.24
C SER A 57 -23.68 6.28 -11.20
N THR A 58 -22.41 6.36 -11.60
CA THR A 58 -21.31 6.76 -10.71
C THR A 58 -21.29 8.28 -10.54
N GLY A 59 -21.50 8.70 -9.30
CA GLY A 59 -21.76 10.09 -8.96
C GLY A 59 -23.19 10.49 -9.27
N ASP A 60 -23.74 11.35 -8.45
CA ASP A 60 -25.06 11.96 -8.63
C ASP A 60 -25.17 13.19 -7.73
N LYS A 61 -26.37 13.77 -7.62
CA LYS A 61 -26.64 14.88 -6.70
C LYS A 61 -26.21 14.64 -5.24
N SER A 62 -26.12 13.39 -4.75
CA SER A 62 -25.64 13.09 -3.39
C SER A 62 -24.14 13.29 -3.21
N SER A 63 -23.40 13.28 -4.33
CA SER A 63 -21.97 13.58 -4.36
C SER A 63 -21.68 15.08 -4.30
N VAL A 64 -22.69 15.94 -4.41
CA VAL A 64 -22.50 17.40 -4.39
C VAL A 64 -22.36 17.89 -2.95
N ILE A 65 -21.31 18.68 -2.72
CA ILE A 65 -21.00 19.33 -1.45
C ILE A 65 -20.85 20.83 -1.71
N ASP A 66 -21.46 21.66 -0.87
CA ASP A 66 -21.33 23.12 -0.95
C ASP A 66 -20.00 23.63 -0.39
N ALA A 67 -19.76 24.94 -0.49
CA ALA A 67 -18.54 25.57 0.04
C ALA A 67 -18.38 25.46 1.57
N GLY A 68 -19.47 25.19 2.30
CA GLY A 68 -19.47 24.96 3.73
C GLY A 68 -19.25 23.49 4.12
N GLY A 69 -19.08 22.59 3.16
CA GLY A 69 -18.93 21.16 3.41
C GLY A 69 -20.27 20.42 3.60
N ASN A 70 -21.41 21.06 3.34
CA ASN A 70 -22.72 20.43 3.48
C ASN A 70 -23.10 19.68 2.20
N SER A 71 -23.66 18.47 2.34
CA SER A 71 -24.21 17.74 1.20
C SER A 71 -25.44 18.46 0.64
N PHE A 72 -25.56 18.49 -0.68
CA PHE A 72 -26.75 18.98 -1.36
C PHE A 72 -27.99 18.13 -1.03
N VAL A 73 -27.80 16.83 -0.82
CA VAL A 73 -28.88 15.90 -0.47
C VAL A 73 -28.96 15.78 1.04
N VAL A 74 -30.15 16.09 1.59
CA VAL A 74 -30.45 15.75 2.98
C VAL A 74 -30.94 14.30 3.01
N SER A 75 -30.23 13.43 3.72
CA SER A 75 -30.63 12.03 3.88
C SER A 75 -31.88 11.91 4.76
N GLU A 76 -32.76 10.96 4.44
CA GLU A 76 -33.90 10.68 5.31
C GLU A 76 -33.39 10.10 6.64
N PRO A 77 -33.76 10.69 7.79
CA PRO A 77 -33.40 10.09 9.07
C PRO A 77 -34.20 8.79 9.26
N THR A 78 -33.49 7.70 9.47
CA THR A 78 -34.08 6.36 9.66
C THR A 78 -34.17 5.95 11.14
N ASP A 79 -33.27 6.47 11.99
CA ASP A 79 -33.26 6.19 13.43
C ASP A 79 -34.16 7.15 14.22
N LYS A 80 -35.33 6.66 14.62
CA LYS A 80 -36.31 7.42 15.42
C LYS A 80 -35.88 7.68 16.86
N SER A 81 -34.85 6.99 17.35
CA SER A 81 -34.34 7.15 18.71
C SER A 81 -33.31 8.28 18.85
N ASP A 82 -32.84 8.81 17.71
CA ASP A 82 -31.93 9.96 17.67
C ASP A 82 -32.57 11.20 18.33
N PRO A 83 -31.92 11.84 19.33
CA PRO A 83 -32.42 13.06 19.96
C PRO A 83 -32.70 14.20 18.98
N ASP A 84 -32.01 14.23 17.85
CA ASP A 84 -32.19 15.21 16.78
C ASP A 84 -33.14 14.72 15.67
N TYR A 85 -33.78 13.55 15.79
CA TYR A 85 -34.63 12.97 14.74
C TYR A 85 -35.69 13.95 14.22
N ALA A 86 -36.39 14.64 15.12
CA ALA A 86 -37.44 15.60 14.75
C ALA A 86 -36.88 16.76 13.91
N LYS A 87 -35.68 17.24 14.24
CA LYS A 87 -34.98 18.28 13.48
C LYS A 87 -34.53 17.75 12.12
N LYS A 88 -33.84 16.60 12.09
CA LYS A 88 -33.39 15.94 10.85
C LYS A 88 -34.56 15.65 9.91
N LYS A 89 -35.71 15.21 10.44
CA LYS A 89 -36.88 14.90 9.64
C LYS A 89 -37.50 16.17 9.06
N LYS A 90 -37.59 17.23 9.86
CA LYS A 90 -38.02 18.55 9.38
C LYS A 90 -37.11 19.09 8.27
N ASP A 91 -35.80 18.92 8.40
CA ASP A 91 -34.85 19.39 7.39
C ASP A 91 -34.90 18.53 6.11
N PHE A 92 -35.09 17.22 6.23
CA PHE A 92 -35.39 16.33 5.10
C PHE A 92 -36.68 16.71 4.38
N ASP A 93 -37.77 16.93 5.11
CA ASP A 93 -39.07 17.28 4.53
C ASP A 93 -39.01 18.66 3.82
N LYS A 94 -38.26 19.62 4.38
CA LYS A 94 -37.98 20.90 3.70
C LYS A 94 -37.18 20.70 2.41
N TYR A 95 -36.14 19.87 2.45
CA TYR A 95 -35.35 19.53 1.27
C TYR A 95 -36.24 18.94 0.17
N GLN A 96 -37.10 17.96 0.50
CA GLN A 96 -38.06 17.36 -0.45
C GLN A 96 -39.01 18.42 -1.04
N ALA A 97 -39.56 19.29 -0.19
CA ALA A 97 -40.45 20.36 -0.65
C ALA A 97 -39.75 21.37 -1.58
N GLN A 98 -38.47 21.67 -1.34
CA GLN A 98 -37.68 22.55 -2.20
C GLN A 98 -37.29 21.86 -3.51
N ALA A 99 -36.84 20.60 -3.44
CA ALA A 99 -36.48 19.79 -4.60
C ALA A 99 -37.66 19.65 -5.59
N ALA A 100 -38.89 19.53 -5.07
CA ALA A 100 -40.10 19.50 -5.88
C ALA A 100 -40.41 20.84 -6.58
N LYS A 101 -40.03 21.97 -5.97
CA LYS A 101 -40.24 23.32 -6.54
C LYS A 101 -39.17 23.70 -7.55
N GLU A 102 -37.96 23.15 -7.43
CA GLU A 102 -36.79 23.52 -8.24
C GLU A 102 -36.20 22.30 -8.99
N PRO A 103 -36.96 21.66 -9.90
CA PRO A 103 -36.50 20.45 -10.58
C PRO A 103 -35.26 20.68 -11.46
N LEU A 104 -35.04 21.91 -11.95
CA LEU A 104 -33.82 22.26 -12.68
C LEU A 104 -32.59 22.28 -11.75
N ALA A 105 -32.73 22.74 -10.51
CA ALA A 105 -31.63 22.74 -9.54
C ALA A 105 -31.22 21.31 -9.18
N VAL A 106 -32.18 20.39 -9.04
CA VAL A 106 -31.91 18.96 -8.82
C VAL A 106 -31.16 18.34 -10.00
N LYS A 107 -31.58 18.61 -11.24
CA LYS A 107 -30.89 18.13 -12.45
C LYS A 107 -29.48 18.72 -12.60
N LEU A 108 -29.33 20.00 -12.25
CA LEU A 108 -28.01 20.64 -12.26
C LEU A 108 -27.10 20.02 -11.19
N ALA A 109 -27.58 19.81 -9.98
CA ALA A 109 -26.83 19.13 -8.93
C ALA A 109 -26.42 17.71 -9.35
N ASP A 110 -27.30 16.99 -10.03
CA ASP A 110 -26.99 15.68 -10.61
C ASP A 110 -25.80 15.73 -11.58
N ALA A 111 -25.85 16.64 -12.56
CA ALA A 111 -24.76 16.87 -13.50
C ALA A 111 -23.45 17.31 -12.81
N VAL A 112 -23.55 18.18 -11.79
CA VAL A 112 -22.39 18.63 -10.99
C VAL A 112 -21.78 17.45 -10.22
N GLY A 113 -22.60 16.55 -9.67
CA GLY A 113 -22.17 15.34 -9.00
C GLY A 113 -21.35 14.43 -9.91
N HIS A 114 -21.86 14.16 -11.12
CA HIS A 114 -21.12 13.40 -12.13
C HIS A 114 -19.78 14.06 -12.49
N VAL A 115 -19.76 15.37 -12.71
CA VAL A 115 -18.51 16.10 -13.04
C VAL A 115 -17.51 16.04 -11.88
N ARG A 116 -17.98 16.16 -10.63
CA ARG A 116 -17.13 16.04 -9.44
C ARG A 116 -16.44 14.68 -9.40
N ILE A 117 -17.20 13.59 -9.54
CA ILE A 117 -16.64 12.24 -9.48
C ILE A 117 -15.74 11.96 -10.69
N ALA A 118 -16.14 12.37 -11.90
CA ALA A 118 -15.30 12.23 -13.10
C ALA A 118 -13.95 12.94 -12.95
N THR A 119 -13.93 14.12 -12.31
CA THR A 119 -12.69 14.86 -12.00
C THR A 119 -11.80 14.08 -11.02
N ASN A 120 -12.41 13.48 -9.98
CA ASN A 120 -11.70 12.64 -9.02
C ASN A 120 -11.13 11.35 -9.65
N PHE A 121 -11.86 10.74 -10.58
CA PHE A 121 -11.36 9.61 -11.38
C PHE A 121 -10.14 10.03 -12.21
N GLY A 122 -10.23 11.14 -12.93
CA GLY A 122 -9.12 11.66 -13.73
C GLY A 122 -7.85 11.86 -12.89
N TRP A 123 -8.00 12.41 -11.69
CA TRP A 123 -6.91 12.55 -10.72
C TRP A 123 -6.35 11.20 -10.25
N THR A 124 -7.21 10.29 -9.81
CA THR A 124 -6.81 8.99 -9.25
C THR A 124 -6.09 8.13 -10.29
N LEU A 125 -6.59 8.09 -11.53
CA LEU A 125 -5.95 7.35 -12.61
C LEU A 125 -4.61 7.99 -13.00
N LEU A 126 -4.56 9.33 -13.14
CA LEU A 126 -3.32 10.04 -13.47
C LEU A 126 -2.24 9.80 -12.41
N THR A 127 -2.59 9.94 -11.15
CA THR A 127 -1.67 9.69 -10.03
C THR A 127 -1.27 8.22 -9.95
N GLY A 128 -2.19 7.28 -10.21
CA GLY A 128 -1.88 5.85 -10.38
C GLY A 128 -0.84 5.59 -11.48
N TYR A 129 -0.91 6.29 -12.63
CA TYR A 129 0.11 6.18 -13.68
C TYR A 129 1.49 6.70 -13.25
N LEU A 130 1.54 7.74 -12.41
CA LEU A 130 2.80 8.23 -11.83
C LEU A 130 3.39 7.20 -10.87
N VAL A 131 2.56 6.53 -10.07
CA VAL A 131 2.99 5.45 -9.18
C VAL A 131 3.46 4.25 -9.98
N LEU A 132 2.76 3.87 -11.04
CA LEU A 132 3.20 2.83 -11.97
C LEU A 132 4.62 3.12 -12.49
N PHE A 133 4.91 4.38 -12.82
CA PHE A 133 6.24 4.78 -13.29
C PHE A 133 7.34 4.67 -12.21
N MET A 134 6.99 4.57 -10.92
CA MET A 134 7.96 4.25 -9.85
C MET A 134 8.66 2.92 -10.08
N GLN A 135 8.05 1.98 -10.80
CA GLN A 135 8.69 0.72 -11.19
C GLN A 135 10.01 0.95 -11.93
N ALA A 136 10.05 1.89 -12.87
CA ALA A 136 11.29 2.25 -13.57
C ALA A 136 12.34 2.82 -12.59
N GLY A 137 11.87 3.58 -11.59
CA GLY A 137 12.69 4.09 -10.51
C GLY A 137 13.32 2.99 -9.66
N PHE A 138 12.53 2.02 -9.20
CA PHE A 138 13.01 0.84 -8.45
C PHE A 138 13.98 0.01 -9.27
N ALA A 139 13.66 -0.27 -10.54
CA ALA A 139 14.51 -1.05 -11.42
C ALA A 139 15.89 -0.41 -11.60
N LEU A 140 15.94 0.90 -11.87
CA LEU A 140 17.21 1.63 -12.01
C LEU A 140 17.96 1.72 -10.68
N LEU A 141 17.28 2.11 -9.59
CA LEU A 141 17.89 2.27 -8.27
C LEU A 141 18.55 0.97 -7.80
N THR A 142 17.75 -0.10 -7.74
CA THR A 142 18.21 -1.39 -7.23
C THR A 142 19.30 -1.96 -8.14
N CYS A 143 19.18 -1.78 -9.47
CA CYS A 143 20.21 -2.23 -10.40
C CYS A 143 21.52 -1.50 -10.12
N GLY A 144 21.48 -0.18 -10.04
CA GLY A 144 22.67 0.62 -9.73
C GLY A 144 23.39 0.18 -8.45
N LEU A 145 22.66 -0.26 -7.41
CA LEU A 145 23.20 -0.66 -6.11
C LEU A 145 23.78 -2.09 -6.05
N VAL A 146 23.43 -2.99 -6.98
CA VAL A 146 24.00 -4.35 -7.03
C VAL A 146 25.28 -4.42 -7.84
N ARG A 147 25.99 -5.55 -7.77
CA ARG A 147 27.19 -5.82 -8.58
C ARG A 147 26.83 -6.01 -10.06
N LYS A 148 27.70 -5.53 -10.95
CA LYS A 148 27.51 -5.53 -12.43
C LYS A 148 27.06 -6.88 -13.00
N LYS A 149 27.63 -7.98 -12.50
CA LYS A 149 27.37 -9.37 -12.93
C LYS A 149 25.94 -9.89 -12.70
N ASN A 150 25.09 -9.08 -12.06
CA ASN A 150 23.71 -9.41 -11.69
C ASN A 150 22.69 -8.41 -12.26
N ALA A 151 23.12 -7.54 -13.18
CA ALA A 151 22.30 -6.44 -13.67
C ALA A 151 21.10 -6.93 -14.52
N ALA A 152 21.29 -7.91 -15.41
CA ALA A 152 20.20 -8.46 -16.23
C ALA A 152 19.22 -9.23 -15.35
N HIS A 153 19.76 -10.00 -14.41
CA HIS A 153 18.97 -10.73 -13.44
C HIS A 153 18.08 -9.79 -12.64
N LEU A 154 18.61 -8.67 -12.17
CA LEU A 154 17.83 -7.72 -11.39
C LEU A 154 16.75 -7.01 -12.21
N MET A 155 17.04 -6.66 -13.46
CA MET A 155 16.02 -6.10 -14.37
C MET A 155 14.90 -7.11 -14.61
N MET A 156 15.23 -8.40 -14.77
CA MET A 156 14.23 -9.46 -14.89
C MET A 156 13.39 -9.60 -13.62
N LEU A 157 13.99 -9.53 -12.42
CA LEU A 157 13.22 -9.58 -11.17
C LEU A 157 12.23 -8.42 -11.06
N ASN A 158 12.67 -7.18 -11.34
CA ASN A 158 11.78 -6.01 -11.31
C ASN A 158 10.66 -6.11 -12.35
N PHE A 159 10.93 -6.64 -13.54
CA PHE A 159 9.90 -6.86 -14.56
C PHE A 159 8.93 -7.97 -14.17
N ALA A 160 9.44 -9.07 -13.62
CA ALA A 160 8.63 -10.20 -13.20
C ALA A 160 7.76 -9.88 -11.95
N ALA A 161 8.23 -9.02 -11.03
CA ALA A 161 7.42 -8.51 -9.92
C ALA A 161 6.11 -7.91 -10.43
N TYR A 162 6.19 -6.97 -11.38
CA TYR A 162 5.02 -6.37 -12.02
C TYR A 162 4.07 -7.43 -12.57
N VAL A 163 4.59 -8.33 -13.41
CA VAL A 163 3.75 -9.32 -14.10
C VAL A 163 3.04 -10.26 -13.13
N PHE A 164 3.74 -10.82 -12.15
CA PHE A 164 3.18 -11.89 -11.32
C PHE A 164 2.43 -11.37 -10.09
N ALA A 165 2.93 -10.33 -9.42
CA ALA A 165 2.25 -9.78 -8.25
C ALA A 165 0.94 -9.11 -8.65
N PHE A 166 0.89 -8.40 -9.79
CA PHE A 166 -0.35 -7.84 -10.33
C PHE A 166 -1.37 -8.95 -10.57
N LEU A 167 -1.00 -10.03 -11.26
CA LEU A 167 -1.94 -11.13 -11.54
C LEU A 167 -2.49 -11.77 -10.25
N ALA A 168 -1.65 -11.93 -9.22
CA ALA A 168 -2.09 -12.42 -7.91
C ALA A 168 -3.08 -11.46 -7.23
N TYR A 169 -2.79 -10.15 -7.28
CA TYR A 169 -3.64 -9.13 -6.70
C TYR A 169 -4.97 -8.99 -7.44
N TYR A 170 -4.94 -8.97 -8.77
CA TYR A 170 -6.13 -9.01 -9.63
C TYR A 170 -7.03 -10.22 -9.31
N ALA A 171 -6.43 -11.42 -9.19
CA ALA A 171 -7.20 -12.64 -8.98
C ALA A 171 -7.90 -12.67 -7.62
N VAL A 172 -7.14 -12.39 -6.54
CA VAL A 172 -7.67 -12.52 -5.16
C VAL A 172 -7.29 -11.38 -4.23
N GLY A 173 -6.14 -10.72 -4.43
CA GLY A 173 -5.66 -9.70 -3.49
C GLY A 173 -6.58 -8.49 -3.36
N TYR A 174 -7.10 -7.96 -4.46
CA TYR A 174 -8.06 -6.85 -4.44
C TYR A 174 -9.32 -7.22 -3.66
N ALA A 175 -9.83 -8.43 -3.85
CA ALA A 175 -11.01 -8.92 -3.15
C ALA A 175 -10.77 -9.06 -1.64
N PHE A 176 -9.62 -9.62 -1.27
CA PHE A 176 -9.22 -9.74 0.13
C PHE A 176 -8.99 -8.39 0.79
N GLN A 177 -8.44 -7.41 0.07
CA GLN A 177 -8.20 -6.07 0.59
C GLN A 177 -9.49 -5.26 0.69
N PHE A 178 -10.25 -5.14 -0.40
CA PHE A 178 -11.33 -4.17 -0.53
C PHE A 178 -12.73 -4.77 -0.64
N GLY A 179 -12.88 -6.09 -0.64
CA GLY A 179 -14.18 -6.74 -0.85
C GLY A 179 -15.29 -6.43 0.17
N ALA A 180 -14.95 -5.71 1.24
CA ALA A 180 -15.87 -5.25 2.27
C ALA A 180 -15.83 -3.73 2.51
N VAL A 181 -15.09 -2.96 1.70
CA VAL A 181 -14.80 -1.55 1.98
C VAL A 181 -16.06 -0.68 2.07
N ALA A 182 -17.13 -1.06 1.36
CA ALA A 182 -18.39 -0.34 1.39
C ALA A 182 -19.14 -0.47 2.72
N VAL A 183 -18.83 -1.46 3.56
CA VAL A 183 -19.42 -1.60 4.90
C VAL A 183 -19.17 -0.34 5.74
N ASN A 184 -18.05 0.36 5.50
CA ASN A 184 -17.67 1.57 6.22
C ASN A 184 -17.73 2.83 5.34
N ALA A 185 -18.49 2.76 4.24
CA ALA A 185 -18.74 3.87 3.33
C ALA A 185 -17.50 4.53 2.70
N ALA A 186 -16.39 3.80 2.51
CA ALA A 186 -15.20 4.26 1.77
C ALA A 186 -15.05 3.50 0.43
N PRO A 187 -14.43 4.05 -0.63
CA PRO A 187 -13.89 5.40 -0.82
C PRO A 187 -14.91 6.38 -1.46
N THR A 188 -15.38 7.35 -0.70
CA THR A 188 -16.44 8.30 -1.11
C THR A 188 -16.06 9.20 -2.29
N ASN A 189 -14.79 9.58 -2.43
CA ASN A 189 -14.34 10.47 -3.50
C ASN A 189 -14.43 9.85 -4.90
N LEU A 190 -14.54 8.52 -4.99
CA LEU A 190 -14.79 7.80 -6.24
C LEU A 190 -16.28 7.49 -6.47
N GLY A 191 -17.18 8.12 -5.72
CA GLY A 191 -18.63 7.84 -5.81
C GLY A 191 -19.06 6.59 -5.04
N GLY A 192 -18.13 5.96 -4.29
CA GLY A 192 -18.35 4.74 -3.52
C GLY A 192 -18.22 3.46 -4.33
N THR A 193 -18.09 2.34 -3.63
CA THR A 193 -17.98 0.98 -4.21
C THR A 193 -19.02 0.04 -3.59
N PRO A 194 -20.33 0.38 -3.66
CA PRO A 194 -21.37 -0.24 -2.84
C PRO A 194 -21.51 -1.76 -3.00
N THR A 195 -21.02 -2.32 -4.11
CA THR A 195 -20.98 -3.74 -4.40
C THR A 195 -19.95 -4.51 -3.56
N LEU A 196 -18.94 -3.84 -2.99
CA LEU A 196 -17.88 -4.44 -2.18
C LEU A 196 -18.23 -4.37 -0.68
N ASN A 197 -19.26 -5.10 -0.28
CA ASN A 197 -19.94 -4.90 1.01
C ASN A 197 -19.94 -6.14 1.93
N GLN A 198 -18.97 -7.05 1.76
CA GLN A 198 -18.96 -8.30 2.53
C GLN A 198 -17.56 -8.73 2.94
N PHE A 199 -17.38 -8.98 4.24
CA PHE A 199 -16.22 -9.70 4.75
C PHE A 199 -16.38 -11.21 4.50
N LEU A 200 -15.31 -11.84 4.02
CA LEU A 200 -15.18 -13.30 3.99
C LEU A 200 -14.89 -13.85 5.40
N ILE A 201 -14.08 -13.12 6.17
CA ILE A 201 -13.77 -13.44 7.56
C ILE A 201 -13.99 -12.19 8.39
N GLY A 202 -14.97 -12.23 9.29
CA GLY A 202 -15.28 -11.12 10.17
C GLY A 202 -16.67 -11.22 10.79
N SER A 203 -16.97 -10.30 11.69
CA SER A 203 -18.31 -10.15 12.29
C SER A 203 -18.58 -8.68 12.59
N GLY A 204 -19.67 -8.15 12.03
CA GLY A 204 -20.01 -6.73 12.15
C GLY A 204 -18.88 -5.84 11.62
N GLN A 205 -18.42 -4.90 12.46
CA GLN A 205 -17.33 -3.96 12.16
C GLN A 205 -15.92 -4.58 12.31
N TRP A 206 -15.83 -5.82 12.79
CA TRP A 206 -14.56 -6.53 12.99
C TRP A 206 -14.26 -7.47 11.82
N GLY A 207 -13.80 -6.88 10.72
CA GLY A 207 -13.40 -7.59 9.51
C GLY A 207 -11.91 -7.90 9.45
N PHE A 208 -11.56 -9.08 8.94
CA PHE A 208 -10.18 -9.55 8.78
C PHE A 208 -9.82 -9.86 7.33
N LEU A 209 -10.81 -10.13 6.48
CA LEU A 209 -10.62 -10.46 5.06
C LEU A 209 -11.87 -10.09 4.25
N GLY A 210 -11.70 -9.35 3.16
CA GLY A 210 -12.78 -9.03 2.21
C GLY A 210 -13.23 -10.26 1.40
N GLY A 211 -14.48 -10.25 0.94
CA GLY A 211 -15.12 -11.42 0.31
C GLY A 211 -15.77 -11.19 -1.06
N LYS A 212 -15.69 -9.97 -1.62
CA LYS A 212 -16.20 -9.64 -2.96
C LYS A 212 -15.12 -9.02 -3.84
N GLY A 213 -15.29 -9.12 -5.17
CA GLY A 213 -14.38 -8.52 -6.14
C GLY A 213 -13.30 -9.44 -6.70
N PHE A 214 -13.41 -10.76 -6.48
CA PHE A 214 -12.49 -11.75 -7.08
C PHE A 214 -12.46 -11.62 -8.60
N PHE A 215 -11.25 -11.64 -9.18
CA PHE A 215 -11.02 -11.48 -10.62
C PHE A 215 -11.63 -10.21 -11.24
N LEU A 216 -11.91 -9.17 -10.43
CA LEU A 216 -12.70 -8.00 -10.84
C LEU A 216 -13.99 -8.34 -11.59
N SER A 217 -14.62 -9.44 -11.17
CA SER A 217 -15.82 -9.97 -11.78
C SER A 217 -17.04 -9.73 -10.89
N GLY A 218 -18.24 -9.77 -11.48
CA GLY A 218 -19.50 -9.53 -10.77
C GLY A 218 -19.46 -8.23 -9.97
N ALA A 219 -19.51 -8.32 -8.64
CA ALA A 219 -19.43 -7.17 -7.72
C ALA A 219 -18.22 -6.25 -7.95
N GLY A 220 -17.06 -6.81 -8.37
CA GLY A 220 -15.86 -6.03 -8.66
C GLY A 220 -15.83 -5.39 -10.05
N TYR A 221 -16.72 -5.78 -10.96
CA TYR A 221 -16.79 -5.22 -12.31
C TYR A 221 -17.63 -3.92 -12.29
N ASP A 222 -17.09 -2.91 -11.64
CA ASP A 222 -17.72 -1.62 -11.41
C ASP A 222 -16.70 -0.49 -11.68
N ALA A 223 -17.14 0.66 -12.18
CA ALA A 223 -16.24 1.75 -12.55
C ALA A 223 -15.37 2.22 -11.36
N GLY A 224 -15.98 2.42 -10.18
CA GLY A 224 -15.26 2.83 -8.96
C GLY A 224 -14.30 1.75 -8.49
N SER A 225 -14.73 0.49 -8.53
CA SER A 225 -13.88 -0.64 -8.16
C SER A 225 -12.66 -0.78 -9.07
N ASN A 226 -12.81 -0.60 -10.38
CA ASN A 226 -11.70 -0.68 -11.34
C ASN A 226 -10.70 0.47 -11.17
N ALA A 227 -11.19 1.71 -10.96
CA ALA A 227 -10.32 2.86 -10.70
C ALA A 227 -9.51 2.67 -9.41
N LEU A 228 -10.18 2.20 -8.34
CA LEU A 228 -9.52 1.86 -7.08
C LEU A 228 -8.51 0.71 -7.28
N THR A 229 -8.86 -0.33 -8.04
CA THR A 229 -7.95 -1.47 -8.26
C THR A 229 -6.67 -1.04 -8.95
N LEU A 230 -6.75 -0.21 -10.01
CA LEU A 230 -5.55 0.29 -10.68
C LEU A 230 -4.68 1.10 -9.71
N PHE A 231 -5.28 1.94 -8.87
CA PHE A 231 -4.53 2.74 -7.91
C PHE A 231 -3.86 1.87 -6.84
N GLU A 232 -4.57 0.85 -6.35
CA GLU A 232 -4.09 0.01 -5.23
C GLU A 232 -3.13 -1.09 -5.68
N VAL A 233 -3.27 -1.61 -6.90
CA VAL A 233 -2.34 -2.62 -7.41
C VAL A 233 -0.93 -2.05 -7.55
N VAL A 234 -0.77 -0.80 -7.96
CA VAL A 234 0.57 -0.17 -8.06
C VAL A 234 1.18 0.14 -6.68
N PHE A 235 0.35 0.26 -5.63
CA PHE A 235 0.82 0.32 -4.24
C PHE A 235 1.26 -1.06 -3.74
N MET A 236 0.49 -2.11 -4.05
CA MET A 236 0.87 -3.49 -3.80
C MET A 236 2.19 -3.85 -4.48
N GLU A 237 2.35 -3.48 -5.76
CA GLU A 237 3.58 -3.73 -6.50
C GLU A 237 4.78 -3.03 -5.89
N THR A 238 4.58 -1.84 -5.33
CA THR A 238 5.62 -1.15 -4.56
C THR A 238 6.11 -2.02 -3.40
N ALA A 239 5.23 -2.76 -2.71
CA ALA A 239 5.63 -3.74 -1.69
C ALA A 239 6.44 -4.92 -2.27
N GLY A 240 6.11 -5.38 -3.48
CA GLY A 240 6.90 -6.38 -4.23
C GLY A 240 8.29 -5.88 -4.63
N TYR A 241 8.41 -4.67 -5.18
CA TYR A 241 9.71 -4.11 -5.56
C TYR A 241 10.65 -3.93 -4.35
N ILE A 242 10.11 -3.68 -3.15
CA ILE A 242 10.90 -3.58 -1.92
C ILE A 242 11.61 -4.90 -1.61
N ILE A 243 10.96 -6.04 -1.81
CA ILE A 243 11.59 -7.33 -1.50
C ILE A 243 12.75 -7.64 -2.46
N VAL A 244 12.67 -7.18 -3.72
CA VAL A 244 13.74 -7.33 -4.72
C VAL A 244 15.06 -6.76 -4.21
N GLY A 245 15.05 -5.52 -3.67
CA GLY A 245 16.24 -4.87 -3.12
C GLY A 245 16.85 -5.60 -1.92
N ALA A 246 15.98 -6.26 -1.14
CA ALA A 246 16.21 -7.27 -0.10
C ALA A 246 17.08 -8.45 -0.54
N ILE A 247 16.60 -9.15 -1.56
CA ILE A 247 16.88 -10.58 -1.81
C ILE A 247 17.74 -10.83 -3.06
N CYS A 248 18.06 -9.78 -3.81
CA CYS A 248 18.80 -9.87 -5.06
C CYS A 248 20.21 -10.46 -4.94
N GLU A 249 20.75 -10.90 -6.07
CA GLU A 249 22.07 -11.53 -6.24
C GLU A 249 22.25 -12.92 -5.65
N ARG A 250 21.24 -13.51 -4.99
CA ARG A 250 21.33 -14.89 -4.49
C ARG A 250 20.02 -15.68 -4.49
N ILE A 251 18.88 -15.05 -4.75
CA ILE A 251 17.60 -15.77 -4.87
C ILE A 251 17.50 -16.46 -6.22
N THR A 252 16.90 -17.66 -6.25
CA THR A 252 16.50 -18.34 -7.49
C THR A 252 15.23 -17.70 -8.08
N PHE A 253 15.10 -17.67 -9.41
CA PHE A 253 13.95 -17.05 -10.06
C PHE A 253 12.60 -17.71 -9.68
N TRP A 254 12.61 -19.03 -9.49
CA TRP A 254 11.42 -19.78 -9.08
C TRP A 254 10.89 -19.35 -7.70
N ALA A 255 11.81 -19.13 -6.75
CA ALA A 255 11.46 -18.73 -5.39
C ALA A 255 10.98 -17.28 -5.38
N PHE A 256 11.60 -16.45 -6.21
CA PHE A 256 11.19 -15.07 -6.41
C PHE A 256 9.73 -14.95 -6.88
N ILE A 257 9.33 -15.69 -7.92
CA ILE A 257 7.93 -15.70 -8.39
C ILE A 257 6.96 -16.07 -7.26
N LEU A 258 7.32 -17.07 -6.45
CA LEU A 258 6.49 -17.48 -5.31
C LEU A 258 6.38 -16.37 -4.25
N CYS A 259 7.46 -15.63 -3.99
CA CYS A 259 7.44 -14.45 -3.12
C CYS A 259 6.49 -13.37 -3.65
N GLU A 260 6.56 -13.03 -4.93
CA GLU A 260 5.69 -12.01 -5.56
C GLU A 260 4.22 -12.41 -5.53
N LEU A 261 3.92 -13.67 -5.86
CA LEU A 261 2.55 -14.21 -5.74
C LEU A 261 2.04 -14.16 -4.30
N PHE A 262 2.90 -14.47 -3.32
CA PHE A 262 2.54 -14.45 -1.91
C PHE A 262 2.30 -13.03 -1.37
N VAL A 263 3.12 -12.07 -1.79
CA VAL A 263 2.93 -10.65 -1.45
C VAL A 263 1.60 -10.16 -2.02
N GLY A 264 1.37 -10.35 -3.33
CA GLY A 264 0.17 -9.84 -4.01
C GLY A 264 -1.13 -10.56 -3.65
N ALA A 265 -1.08 -11.85 -3.30
CA ALA A 265 -2.29 -12.60 -2.94
C ALA A 265 -2.62 -12.57 -1.44
N LEU A 266 -1.62 -12.47 -0.54
CA LEU A 266 -1.84 -12.72 0.89
C LEU A 266 -1.29 -11.61 1.77
N VAL A 267 0.04 -11.45 1.86
CA VAL A 267 0.62 -10.62 2.93
C VAL A 267 0.13 -9.17 2.86
N TYR A 268 0.27 -8.56 1.69
CA TYR A 268 -0.14 -7.18 1.45
C TYR A 268 -1.66 -6.98 1.56
N PRO A 269 -2.51 -7.69 0.79
CA PRO A 269 -3.94 -7.40 0.78
C PRO A 269 -4.64 -7.68 2.11
N ILE A 270 -4.18 -8.66 2.89
CA ILE A 270 -4.76 -8.94 4.21
C ILE A 270 -4.49 -7.78 5.18
N PHE A 271 -3.26 -7.28 5.25
CA PHE A 271 -2.98 -6.12 6.10
C PHE A 271 -3.64 -4.85 5.58
N GLY A 272 -3.68 -4.67 4.25
CA GLY A 272 -4.44 -3.61 3.59
C GLY A 272 -5.94 -3.69 3.94
N CYS A 273 -6.53 -4.88 4.09
CA CYS A 273 -7.91 -5.03 4.53
C CYS A 273 -8.11 -4.43 5.93
N TRP A 274 -7.18 -4.71 6.85
CA TRP A 274 -7.29 -4.25 8.24
C TRP A 274 -7.26 -2.72 8.33
N VAL A 275 -6.52 -2.05 7.46
CA VAL A 275 -6.28 -0.60 7.52
C VAL A 275 -7.14 0.21 6.53
N TRP A 276 -7.24 -0.23 5.27
CA TRP A 276 -7.92 0.49 4.17
C TRP A 276 -9.20 -0.19 3.71
N GLY A 277 -9.31 -1.50 3.87
CA GLY A 277 -10.48 -2.29 3.49
C GLY A 277 -11.67 -2.19 4.44
N GLY A 278 -11.62 -1.30 5.43
CA GLY A 278 -12.61 -1.22 6.50
C GLY A 278 -12.49 -2.31 7.58
N GLY A 279 -11.37 -3.04 7.62
CA GLY A 279 -11.14 -4.09 8.60
C GLY A 279 -10.93 -3.55 10.02
N TRP A 280 -10.79 -4.49 10.95
CA TRP A 280 -10.85 -4.25 12.39
C TRP A 280 -9.90 -3.16 12.90
N LEU A 281 -8.69 -3.05 12.33
CA LEU A 281 -7.65 -2.12 12.79
C LEU A 281 -8.05 -0.66 12.50
N SER A 282 -8.68 -0.41 11.35
CA SER A 282 -9.31 0.88 11.03
C SER A 282 -10.50 1.20 11.94
N GLN A 283 -11.22 0.17 12.40
CA GLN A 283 -12.46 0.31 13.18
C GLN A 283 -12.25 0.41 14.70
N LEU A 284 -11.02 0.42 15.20
CA LEU A 284 -10.77 0.54 16.63
C LEU A 284 -11.22 1.88 17.23
N GLY A 285 -11.33 2.93 16.42
CA GLY A 285 -11.90 4.21 16.85
C GLY A 285 -13.40 4.12 17.12
N SER A 286 -14.17 3.56 16.19
CA SER A 286 -15.62 3.42 16.28
C SER A 286 -16.06 2.31 17.26
N THR A 287 -15.24 1.26 17.42
CA THR A 287 -15.61 0.08 18.24
C THR A 287 -14.97 0.06 19.62
N MET A 288 -13.83 0.73 19.82
CA MET A 288 -13.09 0.75 21.08
C MET A 288 -12.74 2.14 21.59
N ASN A 289 -13.21 3.22 20.92
CA ASN A 289 -12.90 4.61 21.26
C ASN A 289 -11.39 4.91 21.31
N LEU A 290 -10.62 4.30 20.41
CA LEU A 290 -9.18 4.51 20.28
C LEU A 290 -8.89 5.39 19.06
N GLY A 291 -8.62 6.68 19.29
CA GLY A 291 -8.31 7.61 18.21
C GLY A 291 -9.41 7.68 17.15
N HIS A 292 -8.99 7.95 15.92
CA HIS A 292 -9.77 7.72 14.70
C HIS A 292 -9.55 6.30 14.14
N GLY A 293 -9.28 5.31 15.01
CA GLY A 293 -8.75 4.02 14.57
C GLY A 293 -7.32 4.13 14.06
N TYR A 294 -6.79 3.04 13.50
CA TYR A 294 -5.45 3.06 12.92
C TYR A 294 -5.49 3.81 11.59
N VAL A 295 -4.55 4.73 11.42
CA VAL A 295 -4.50 5.67 10.31
C VAL A 295 -3.18 5.53 9.57
N ASP A 296 -3.27 5.30 8.28
CA ASP A 296 -2.14 5.29 7.35
C ASP A 296 -2.63 5.92 6.04
N PHE A 297 -2.27 7.17 5.77
CA PHE A 297 -2.88 7.90 4.65
C PHE A 297 -2.57 7.26 3.29
N ALA A 298 -1.29 6.95 3.04
CA ALA A 298 -0.82 6.45 1.76
C ALA A 298 0.04 5.19 1.87
N GLY A 299 0.36 4.67 3.07
CA GLY A 299 1.00 3.37 3.21
C GLY A 299 2.42 3.37 3.78
N SER A 300 2.75 4.17 4.81
CA SER A 300 4.03 3.96 5.53
C SER A 300 4.09 2.55 6.12
N THR A 301 2.95 2.02 6.56
CA THR A 301 2.86 0.62 6.99
C THR A 301 2.34 -0.31 5.92
N VAL A 302 1.15 -0.04 5.36
CA VAL A 302 0.48 -0.96 4.42
C VAL A 302 1.38 -1.34 3.24
N VAL A 303 2.17 -0.40 2.73
CA VAL A 303 3.13 -0.64 1.64
C VAL A 303 4.53 -0.85 2.19
N HIS A 304 5.09 0.16 2.86
CA HIS A 304 6.52 0.17 3.14
C HIS A 304 6.93 -0.74 4.29
N ALA A 305 6.27 -0.68 5.44
CA ALA A 305 6.62 -1.60 6.54
C ALA A 305 6.30 -3.05 6.18
N VAL A 306 5.16 -3.32 5.53
CA VAL A 306 4.84 -4.66 5.02
C VAL A 306 5.93 -5.16 4.08
N GLY A 307 6.28 -4.40 3.04
CA GLY A 307 7.34 -4.77 2.10
C GLY A 307 8.70 -4.93 2.78
N GLY A 308 9.07 -3.99 3.66
CA GLY A 308 10.37 -3.95 4.32
C GLY A 308 10.59 -5.09 5.32
N PHE A 309 9.57 -5.46 6.11
CA PHE A 309 9.67 -6.58 7.04
C PHE A 309 9.47 -7.94 6.38
N THR A 310 8.75 -8.00 5.25
CA THR A 310 8.77 -9.16 4.35
C THR A 310 10.17 -9.35 3.77
N ALA A 311 10.80 -8.27 3.28
CA ALA A 311 12.18 -8.28 2.76
C ALA A 311 13.18 -8.73 3.83
N MET A 312 13.01 -8.27 5.08
CA MET A 312 13.85 -8.69 6.20
C MET A 312 13.74 -10.19 6.49
N ALA A 313 12.52 -10.75 6.52
CA ALA A 313 12.32 -12.19 6.72
C ALA A 313 13.01 -13.01 5.61
N LEU A 314 12.82 -12.61 4.35
CA LEU A 314 13.42 -13.29 3.20
C LEU A 314 14.95 -13.17 3.19
N ALA A 315 15.50 -11.99 3.50
CA ALA A 315 16.93 -11.76 3.58
C ALA A 315 17.59 -12.63 4.67
N ILE A 316 16.93 -12.80 5.82
CA ILE A 316 17.39 -13.71 6.89
C ILE A 316 17.36 -15.18 6.43
N ILE A 317 16.31 -15.60 5.72
CA ILE A 317 16.18 -16.98 5.23
C ILE A 317 17.26 -17.30 4.21
N LEU A 318 17.50 -16.40 3.26
CA LEU A 318 18.53 -16.57 2.22
C LEU A 318 19.94 -16.47 2.82
N GLY A 319 20.12 -15.66 3.86
CA GLY A 319 21.41 -15.35 4.44
C GLY A 319 22.24 -14.36 3.61
N PRO A 320 23.42 -13.94 4.11
CA PRO A 320 24.27 -12.95 3.46
C PRO A 320 24.80 -13.39 2.11
N ARG A 321 25.05 -12.46 1.17
CA ARG A 321 25.78 -12.76 -0.08
C ARG A 321 27.17 -13.28 0.24
N ILE A 322 27.68 -14.20 -0.58
CA ILE A 322 29.00 -14.80 -0.40
C ILE A 322 30.06 -13.70 -0.44
N GLY A 323 30.95 -13.71 0.55
CA GLY A 323 31.99 -12.70 0.73
C GLY A 323 31.53 -11.40 1.41
N LYS A 324 30.24 -11.24 1.75
CA LYS A 324 29.74 -10.05 2.46
C LYS A 324 30.41 -9.88 3.82
N TYR A 325 30.66 -10.97 4.53
CA TYR A 325 31.38 -10.98 5.79
C TYR A 325 32.71 -11.72 5.63
N GLY A 326 33.80 -11.10 6.09
CA GLY A 326 35.13 -11.72 6.08
C GLY A 326 35.25 -12.85 7.11
N PRO A 327 36.36 -13.60 7.11
CA PRO A 327 36.63 -14.63 8.11
C PRO A 327 36.65 -14.11 9.57
N ASP A 328 36.92 -12.82 9.74
CA ASP A 328 36.86 -12.09 11.02
C ASP A 328 35.44 -11.62 11.38
N GLY A 329 34.44 -12.00 10.59
CA GLY A 329 33.04 -11.59 10.72
C GLY A 329 32.78 -10.12 10.36
N LYS A 330 33.79 -9.35 9.91
CA LYS A 330 33.59 -7.93 9.57
C LYS A 330 32.91 -7.78 8.21
N PRO A 331 32.00 -6.80 8.06
CA PRO A 331 31.36 -6.54 6.79
C PRO A 331 32.36 -6.02 5.76
N ARG A 332 32.17 -6.44 4.51
CA ARG A 332 32.84 -5.95 3.32
C ARG A 332 31.83 -5.18 2.46
N PRO A 333 32.17 -3.97 2.00
CA PRO A 333 31.29 -3.22 1.11
C PRO A 333 31.27 -3.88 -0.27
N PHE A 334 30.09 -4.01 -0.84
CA PHE A 334 29.93 -4.24 -2.28
C PHE A 334 29.50 -2.90 -2.88
N PRO A 335 30.38 -2.20 -3.61
CA PRO A 335 30.06 -0.90 -4.16
C PRO A 335 28.98 -1.02 -5.23
N ALA A 336 28.15 0.02 -5.32
CA ALA A 336 27.19 0.20 -6.40
C ALA A 336 27.90 0.14 -7.77
N HIS A 337 27.39 -0.66 -8.71
CA HIS A 337 28.01 -0.76 -10.03
C HIS A 337 27.75 0.47 -10.91
N ASN A 338 26.63 1.18 -10.70
CA ASN A 338 26.27 2.35 -11.49
C ASN A 338 25.52 3.42 -10.68
N ILE A 339 26.26 4.42 -10.21
CA ILE A 339 25.70 5.54 -9.43
C ILE A 339 24.72 6.39 -10.24
N ALA A 340 24.87 6.51 -11.55
CA ALA A 340 23.91 7.27 -12.36
C ALA A 340 22.53 6.62 -12.32
N PHE A 341 22.47 5.28 -12.35
CA PHE A 341 21.20 4.55 -12.20
C PHE A 341 20.60 4.73 -10.80
N VAL A 342 21.42 4.73 -9.74
CA VAL A 342 20.98 5.02 -8.37
C VAL A 342 20.30 6.39 -8.29
N VAL A 343 20.95 7.42 -8.82
CA VAL A 343 20.46 8.81 -8.75
C VAL A 343 19.22 9.02 -9.62
N ILE A 344 19.23 8.55 -10.87
CA ILE A 344 18.08 8.67 -11.79
C ILE A 344 16.88 7.90 -11.23
N GLY A 345 17.11 6.67 -10.76
CA GLY A 345 16.07 5.86 -10.13
C GLY A 345 15.43 6.57 -8.93
N THR A 346 16.25 7.18 -8.07
CA THR A 346 15.77 7.97 -6.91
C THR A 346 14.90 9.15 -7.33
N PHE A 347 15.29 9.91 -8.35
CA PHE A 347 14.47 11.03 -8.83
C PHE A 347 13.16 10.59 -9.48
N ILE A 348 13.15 9.46 -10.19
CA ILE A 348 11.91 8.86 -10.72
C ILE A 348 11.00 8.45 -9.56
N LEU A 349 11.55 7.84 -8.50
CA LEU A 349 10.78 7.50 -7.30
C LEU A 349 10.22 8.74 -6.62
N LEU A 350 11.00 9.81 -6.46
CA LEU A 350 10.52 11.09 -5.93
C LEU A 350 9.37 11.65 -6.77
N PHE A 351 9.50 11.63 -8.10
CA PHE A 351 8.46 12.09 -9.01
C PHE A 351 7.19 11.24 -8.90
N GLY A 352 7.32 9.91 -8.92
CA GLY A 352 6.18 9.01 -8.76
C GLY A 352 5.51 9.12 -7.39
N TRP A 353 6.27 9.49 -6.34
CA TRP A 353 5.71 9.77 -5.02
C TRP A 353 4.74 10.97 -4.99
N MET A 354 4.83 11.86 -6.00
CA MET A 354 3.85 12.93 -6.20
C MET A 354 2.50 12.42 -6.72
N GLY A 355 2.47 11.20 -7.28
CA GLY A 355 1.24 10.44 -7.48
C GLY A 355 0.85 9.66 -6.22
N PHE A 356 1.82 9.03 -5.55
CA PHE A 356 1.58 8.15 -4.42
C PHE A 356 0.86 8.84 -3.25
N ASN A 357 1.48 9.90 -2.70
CA ASN A 357 0.93 10.57 -1.53
C ASN A 357 -0.29 11.44 -1.92
N PRO A 358 -0.19 12.45 -2.79
CA PRO A 358 -1.35 13.26 -3.19
C PRO A 358 -2.50 12.45 -3.82
N GLY A 359 -2.20 11.39 -4.57
CA GLY A 359 -3.22 10.52 -5.17
C GLY A 359 -4.07 9.77 -4.15
N SER A 360 -3.55 9.55 -2.94
CA SER A 360 -4.26 8.86 -1.86
C SER A 360 -5.45 9.64 -1.29
N THR A 361 -5.69 10.88 -1.74
CA THR A 361 -7.00 11.54 -1.54
C THR A 361 -8.11 10.88 -2.35
N LEU A 362 -7.77 10.11 -3.39
CA LEU A 362 -8.67 9.52 -4.38
C LEU A 362 -9.55 10.56 -5.09
N GLY A 363 -9.10 11.82 -5.09
CA GLY A 363 -9.84 12.92 -5.70
C GLY A 363 -9.13 14.26 -5.60
N SER A 364 -9.15 15.02 -6.69
CA SER A 364 -8.60 16.38 -6.74
C SER A 364 -9.56 17.44 -6.18
N THR A 365 -10.79 17.04 -5.85
CA THR A 365 -11.77 17.89 -5.17
C THR A 365 -11.51 18.03 -3.66
N ASP A 366 -10.53 17.29 -3.13
CA ASP A 366 -9.92 17.54 -1.83
C ASP A 366 -8.65 18.38 -2.02
N LEU A 367 -8.68 19.64 -1.61
CA LEU A 367 -7.55 20.57 -1.80
C LEU A 367 -6.36 20.28 -0.87
N ARG A 368 -6.49 19.33 0.07
CA ARG A 368 -5.37 18.86 0.89
C ARG A 368 -4.24 18.26 0.05
N ILE A 369 -4.51 17.88 -1.21
CA ILE A 369 -3.49 17.47 -2.20
C ILE A 369 -2.29 18.42 -2.26
N SER A 370 -2.50 19.73 -2.07
CA SER A 370 -1.44 20.74 -2.09
C SER A 370 -0.49 20.63 -0.89
N VAL A 371 -1.06 20.50 0.31
CA VAL A 371 -0.30 20.32 1.57
C VAL A 371 0.45 19.00 1.53
N ILE A 372 -0.21 17.93 1.05
CA ILE A 372 0.38 16.61 0.94
C ILE A 372 1.61 16.63 0.02
N ALA A 373 1.52 17.27 -1.15
CA ALA A 373 2.63 17.38 -2.09
C ALA A 373 3.83 18.15 -1.50
N VAL A 374 3.57 19.24 -0.78
CA VAL A 374 4.61 20.05 -0.12
C VAL A 374 5.26 19.25 1.02
N ASN A 375 4.46 18.63 1.90
CA ASN A 375 4.96 17.82 3.00
C ASN A 375 5.82 16.66 2.50
N THR A 376 5.39 16.01 1.41
CA THR A 376 6.12 14.89 0.81
C THR A 376 7.52 15.32 0.34
N ASN A 377 7.62 16.44 -0.39
CA ASN A 377 8.92 16.96 -0.83
C ASN A 377 9.80 17.42 0.33
N LEU A 378 9.23 18.15 1.30
CA LEU A 378 9.99 18.67 2.45
C LEU A 378 10.61 17.55 3.28
N ALA A 379 9.85 16.47 3.55
CA ALA A 379 10.39 15.33 4.26
C ALA A 379 11.50 14.62 3.47
N ALA A 380 11.33 14.46 2.15
CA ALA A 380 12.33 13.86 1.26
C ALA A 380 13.67 14.61 1.29
N VAL A 381 13.64 15.93 1.08
CA VAL A 381 14.86 16.75 1.04
C VAL A 381 15.50 16.90 2.42
N ALA A 382 14.69 17.00 3.49
CA ALA A 382 15.20 17.07 4.85
C ALA A 382 15.90 15.77 5.26
N ALA A 383 15.33 14.61 4.91
CA ALA A 383 15.92 13.31 5.17
C ALA A 383 17.20 13.08 4.38
N SER A 384 17.23 13.46 3.09
CA SER A 384 18.43 13.39 2.26
C SER A 384 19.56 14.27 2.81
N ALA A 385 19.26 15.53 3.15
CA ALA A 385 20.22 16.44 3.78
C ALA A 385 20.75 15.88 5.09
N THR A 386 19.87 15.36 5.93
CA THR A 386 20.24 14.78 7.23
C THR A 386 21.11 13.54 7.06
N ALA A 387 20.79 12.66 6.12
CA ALA A 387 21.60 11.48 5.81
C ALA A 387 23.00 11.87 5.33
N MET A 388 23.11 12.85 4.42
CA MET A 388 24.41 13.37 3.96
C MET A 388 25.26 13.93 5.10
N ILE A 389 24.65 14.74 5.96
CA ILE A 389 25.33 15.37 7.10
C ILE A 389 25.76 14.30 8.12
N PHE A 390 24.85 13.39 8.47
CA PHE A 390 25.14 12.30 9.40
C PHE A 390 26.29 11.44 8.89
N TRP A 391 26.24 11.03 7.61
CA TRP A 391 27.29 10.21 7.01
C TRP A 391 28.63 10.92 6.96
N TYR A 392 28.63 12.24 6.66
CA TYR A 392 29.83 13.07 6.71
C TYR A 392 30.47 13.07 8.10
N PHE A 393 29.68 13.23 9.17
CA PHE A 393 30.22 13.24 10.53
C PHE A 393 30.73 11.87 10.99
N VAL A 394 30.11 10.77 10.54
CA VAL A 394 30.51 9.41 10.93
C VAL A 394 31.69 8.88 10.11
N PHE A 395 31.76 9.19 8.82
CA PHE A 395 32.72 8.59 7.87
C PHE A 395 33.64 9.60 7.17
N GLY A 396 33.50 10.90 7.44
CA GLY A 396 34.37 11.97 6.94
C GLY A 396 34.08 12.45 5.51
N LYS A 397 33.11 11.86 4.80
CA LYS A 397 32.71 12.22 3.43
C LYS A 397 31.22 11.97 3.22
N PRO A 398 30.53 12.76 2.37
CA PRO A 398 29.17 12.44 1.99
C PRO A 398 29.16 11.18 1.10
N ASP A 399 28.10 10.39 1.21
CA ASP A 399 27.86 9.22 0.35
C ASP A 399 26.58 9.43 -0.46
N ILE A 400 26.69 9.35 -1.78
CA ILE A 400 25.56 9.61 -2.69
C ILE A 400 24.49 8.52 -2.62
N SER A 401 24.86 7.27 -2.39
CA SER A 401 23.88 6.18 -2.24
C SER A 401 23.07 6.36 -0.95
N MET A 402 23.72 6.81 0.12
CA MET A 402 23.05 7.14 1.37
C MET A 402 22.22 8.42 1.28
N ALA A 403 22.66 9.43 0.50
CA ALA A 403 21.83 10.60 0.22
C ALA A 403 20.53 10.21 -0.49
N CYS A 404 20.62 9.28 -1.45
CA CYS A 404 19.47 8.71 -2.16
C CYS A 404 18.57 7.92 -1.21
N ASN A 405 19.12 7.00 -0.42
CA ASN A 405 18.36 6.26 0.60
C ASN A 405 17.76 7.19 1.66
N GLY A 406 18.43 8.28 2.01
CA GLY A 406 17.92 9.35 2.87
C GLY A 406 16.68 10.00 2.27
N MET A 407 16.70 10.35 0.98
CA MET A 407 15.54 10.89 0.29
C MET A 407 14.35 9.92 0.35
N LEU A 408 14.58 8.65 0.02
CA LEU A 408 13.56 7.60 0.05
C LEU A 408 13.04 7.36 1.47
N ALA A 409 13.89 7.38 2.49
CA ALA A 409 13.50 7.24 3.88
C ALA A 409 12.55 8.36 4.33
N GLY A 410 12.81 9.61 3.93
CA GLY A 410 11.92 10.73 4.18
C GLY A 410 10.56 10.57 3.49
N LEU A 411 10.57 10.12 2.24
CA LEU A 411 9.36 9.82 1.47
C LEU A 411 8.54 8.70 2.14
N VAL A 412 9.19 7.60 2.54
CA VAL A 412 8.53 6.51 3.27
C VAL A 412 7.92 7.00 4.58
N ALA A 413 8.70 7.72 5.41
CA ALA A 413 8.25 8.12 6.73
C ALA A 413 7.11 9.14 6.68
N ILE A 414 7.06 10.00 5.66
CA ILE A 414 5.97 10.97 5.54
C ILE A 414 4.69 10.39 4.93
N THR A 415 4.75 9.19 4.33
CA THR A 415 3.63 8.60 3.57
C THR A 415 2.34 8.45 4.39
N ALA A 416 2.39 7.90 5.61
CA ALA A 416 1.25 7.83 6.52
C ALA A 416 0.79 9.20 7.06
N PRO A 417 1.69 10.09 7.53
CA PRO A 417 1.29 11.37 8.13
C PRO A 417 1.08 12.52 7.15
N CYS A 418 1.42 12.41 5.86
CA CYS A 418 1.54 13.56 4.94
C CYS A 418 0.29 14.44 4.86
N ALA A 419 -0.91 13.86 5.02
CA ALA A 419 -2.17 14.59 5.05
C ALA A 419 -2.53 15.17 6.44
N PHE A 420 -1.99 14.62 7.51
CA PHE A 420 -2.41 14.91 8.90
C PHE A 420 -1.50 15.87 9.65
N VAL A 421 -0.36 16.23 9.08
CA VAL A 421 0.67 17.04 9.77
C VAL A 421 0.96 18.35 9.06
N SER A 422 1.49 19.31 9.81
CA SER A 422 2.02 20.56 9.27
C SER A 422 3.32 20.33 8.47
N SER A 423 3.67 21.29 7.62
CA SER A 423 4.94 21.26 6.86
C SER A 423 6.19 21.30 7.74
N ASN A 424 6.13 21.96 8.90
CA ASN A 424 7.24 21.93 9.86
C ASN A 424 7.40 20.54 10.49
N SER A 425 6.30 19.89 10.84
CA SER A 425 6.31 18.50 11.31
C SER A 425 6.85 17.57 10.24
N ALA A 426 6.53 17.80 8.95
CA ALA A 426 7.06 17.00 7.84
C ALA A 426 8.59 17.08 7.72
N VAL A 427 9.17 18.26 7.91
CA VAL A 427 10.64 18.45 7.96
C VAL A 427 11.25 17.66 9.13
N ILE A 428 10.63 17.74 10.32
CA ILE A 428 11.10 16.99 11.51
C ILE A 428 11.06 15.49 11.26
N ILE A 429 9.96 14.97 10.70
CA ILE A 429 9.82 13.56 10.34
C ILE A 429 10.90 13.15 9.34
N GLY A 430 11.19 13.99 8.34
CA GLY A 430 12.30 13.79 7.41
C GLY A 430 13.66 13.70 8.11
N ILE A 431 13.96 14.61 9.02
CA ILE A 431 15.22 14.58 9.81
C ILE A 431 15.33 13.27 10.59
N LEU A 432 14.27 12.86 11.29
CA LEU A 432 14.24 11.61 12.04
C LEU A 432 14.45 10.39 11.12
N ALA A 433 13.81 10.39 9.94
CA ALA A 433 13.98 9.34 8.95
C ALA A 433 15.41 9.27 8.39
N GLY A 434 16.03 10.41 8.09
CA GLY A 434 17.41 10.50 7.61
C GLY A 434 18.44 9.95 8.61
N ILE A 435 18.21 10.17 9.91
CA ILE A 435 19.02 9.54 10.96
C ILE A 435 18.73 8.03 11.04
N LEU A 436 17.44 7.66 11.06
CA LEU A 436 17.01 6.29 11.26
C LEU A 436 17.49 5.36 10.13
N VAL A 437 17.45 5.80 8.87
CA VAL A 437 17.93 4.97 7.76
C VAL A 437 19.43 4.71 7.86
N CYS A 438 20.22 5.72 8.24
CA CYS A 438 21.66 5.57 8.43
C CYS A 438 21.97 4.57 9.56
N LEU A 439 21.31 4.73 10.70
CA LEU A 439 21.45 3.82 11.83
C LEU A 439 20.96 2.40 11.49
N GLY A 440 19.85 2.30 10.76
CA GLY A 440 19.26 1.05 10.33
C GLY A 440 20.19 0.23 9.45
N VAL A 441 20.81 0.85 8.44
CA VAL A 441 21.77 0.17 7.55
C VAL A 441 22.96 -0.35 8.37
N LEU A 442 23.51 0.48 9.26
CA LEU A 442 24.62 0.08 10.12
C LEU A 442 24.22 -1.03 11.11
N PHE A 443 23.01 -0.99 11.64
CA PHE A 443 22.48 -2.01 12.53
C PHE A 443 22.30 -3.35 11.80
N ASN A 444 21.66 -3.35 10.64
CA ASN A 444 21.47 -4.52 9.79
C ASN A 444 22.80 -5.18 9.46
N GLU A 445 23.73 -4.38 8.94
CA GLU A 445 25.01 -4.88 8.47
C GLU A 445 25.94 -5.33 9.62
N ARG A 446 26.07 -4.53 10.68
CA ARG A 446 27.12 -4.72 11.70
C ARG A 446 26.66 -5.55 12.89
N VAL A 447 25.39 -5.43 13.28
CA VAL A 447 24.86 -6.02 14.52
C VAL A 447 24.13 -7.32 14.23
N ILE A 448 23.04 -7.28 13.48
CA ILE A 448 22.21 -8.47 13.22
C ILE A 448 22.68 -9.32 12.04
N LYS A 449 23.72 -8.85 11.32
CA LYS A 449 24.37 -9.55 10.20
C LYS A 449 23.41 -9.90 9.05
N VAL A 450 22.43 -9.03 8.80
CA VAL A 450 21.51 -9.14 7.67
C VAL A 450 22.08 -8.35 6.50
N ASP A 451 22.35 -9.04 5.40
CA ASP A 451 22.81 -8.42 4.16
C ASP A 451 21.62 -7.94 3.33
N ASP A 452 21.48 -6.62 3.28
CA ASP A 452 20.47 -5.89 2.53
C ASP A 452 21.17 -5.05 1.46
N PRO A 453 21.23 -5.55 0.20
CA PRO A 453 21.98 -4.91 -0.88
C PRO A 453 21.63 -3.45 -1.13
N CYS A 454 20.35 -3.10 -1.03
CA CYS A 454 19.86 -1.76 -1.37
C CYS A 454 19.58 -0.89 -0.14
N GLY A 455 19.62 -1.47 1.08
CA GLY A 455 19.13 -0.81 2.29
C GLY A 455 17.60 -0.75 2.37
N ALA A 456 16.91 -1.65 1.67
CA ALA A 456 15.46 -1.67 1.56
C ALA A 456 14.75 -1.87 2.91
N ILE A 457 15.32 -2.67 3.82
CA ILE A 457 14.77 -2.90 5.16
C ILE A 457 14.82 -1.59 5.97
N SER A 458 15.92 -0.85 5.88
CA SER A 458 16.09 0.41 6.60
C SER A 458 15.18 1.50 6.04
N VAL A 459 15.14 1.64 4.71
CA VAL A 459 14.31 2.64 4.02
C VAL A 459 12.82 2.36 4.21
N HIS A 460 12.39 1.12 4.07
CA HIS A 460 10.96 0.80 4.04
C HIS A 460 10.43 0.23 5.35
N GLY A 461 11.15 -0.72 5.96
CA GLY A 461 10.75 -1.32 7.23
C GLY A 461 10.81 -0.34 8.39
N TYR A 462 12.00 0.18 8.70
CA TYR A 462 12.20 1.05 9.86
C TYR A 462 11.56 2.42 9.68
N CYS A 463 11.77 3.09 8.54
CA CYS A 463 11.14 4.38 8.31
C CYS A 463 9.63 4.28 8.05
N GLY A 464 9.13 3.12 7.57
CA GLY A 464 7.69 2.87 7.47
C GLY A 464 7.03 2.77 8.85
N TRP A 465 7.67 2.05 9.78
CA TRP A 465 7.26 2.02 11.19
C TRP A 465 7.30 3.42 11.81
N LEU A 466 8.37 4.19 11.59
CA LEU A 466 8.50 5.57 12.08
C LEU A 466 7.37 6.47 11.55
N GLY A 467 7.01 6.32 10.27
CA GLY A 467 5.96 7.11 9.64
C GLY A 467 4.60 6.89 10.29
N ALA A 468 4.21 5.64 10.52
CA ALA A 468 2.95 5.35 11.23
C ALA A 468 2.96 5.90 12.66
N VAL A 469 4.06 5.74 13.40
CA VAL A 469 4.19 6.32 14.76
C VAL A 469 4.12 7.84 14.71
N SER A 470 4.65 8.47 13.66
CA SER A 470 4.64 9.92 13.47
C SER A 470 3.23 10.49 13.29
N VAL A 471 2.28 9.74 12.72
CA VAL A 471 0.85 10.12 12.76
C VAL A 471 0.40 10.30 14.20
N GLY A 472 0.68 9.31 15.05
CA GLY A 472 0.27 9.31 16.45
C GLY A 472 0.94 10.39 17.29
N ILE A 473 2.08 10.93 16.85
CA ILE A 473 2.78 12.03 17.55
C ILE A 473 2.32 13.39 17.02
N PHE A 474 2.37 13.58 15.70
CA PHE A 474 2.37 14.90 15.05
C PHE A 474 1.05 15.29 14.38
N ALA A 475 0.05 14.40 14.29
CA ALA A 475 -1.22 14.73 13.64
C ALA A 475 -1.90 15.90 14.36
N ASP A 476 -2.22 16.96 13.61
CA ASP A 476 -2.58 18.27 14.18
C ASP A 476 -4.08 18.53 14.32
N GLY A 477 -4.91 17.53 13.96
CA GLY A 477 -6.36 17.63 14.03
C GLY A 477 -7.01 18.51 12.95
N THR A 478 -6.23 19.09 12.01
CA THR A 478 -6.78 19.98 10.98
C THR A 478 -7.38 19.25 9.78
N TYR A 479 -7.16 17.94 9.66
CA TYR A 479 -7.62 17.11 8.55
C TYR A 479 -8.04 15.73 9.03
N GLY A 480 -8.98 15.09 8.31
CA GLY A 480 -9.49 13.76 8.64
C GLY A 480 -10.63 13.75 9.66
N ALA A 481 -11.44 14.82 9.75
CA ALA A 481 -12.70 14.75 10.48
C ALA A 481 -13.62 13.72 9.81
N GLY A 482 -14.15 12.77 10.58
CA GLY A 482 -14.92 11.65 10.04
C GLY A 482 -14.06 10.47 9.57
N TRP A 483 -12.74 10.52 9.69
CA TRP A 483 -11.86 9.44 9.26
C TRP A 483 -12.19 8.14 10.01
N ASN A 484 -12.27 7.02 9.27
CA ASN A 484 -12.75 5.73 9.77
C ASN A 484 -14.09 5.79 10.53
N GLY A 485 -14.97 6.74 10.19
CA GLY A 485 -16.25 6.94 10.84
C GLY A 485 -16.20 7.66 12.19
N VAL A 486 -15.05 8.23 12.57
CA VAL A 486 -14.85 8.93 13.85
C VAL A 486 -14.72 10.43 13.63
N GLY A 487 -15.36 11.24 14.49
CA GLY A 487 -15.16 12.69 14.50
C GLY A 487 -15.89 13.48 13.42
N ALA A 488 -16.89 12.89 12.75
CA ALA A 488 -17.67 13.57 11.71
C ALA A 488 -18.44 14.80 12.23
N THR A 489 -18.93 14.75 13.48
CA THR A 489 -19.63 15.87 14.14
C THR A 489 -18.78 16.53 15.20
N THR A 490 -18.22 15.74 16.12
CA THR A 490 -17.40 16.22 17.23
C THR A 490 -16.40 15.15 17.63
N TYR A 491 -15.17 15.55 17.94
CA TYR A 491 -14.13 14.69 18.48
C TYR A 491 -13.39 15.43 19.60
N LEU A 492 -13.13 14.77 20.72
CA LEU A 492 -12.52 15.37 21.93
C LEU A 492 -13.20 16.69 22.37
N GLY A 493 -14.53 16.75 22.23
CA GLY A 493 -15.33 17.93 22.58
C GLY A 493 -15.24 19.11 21.61
N LYS A 494 -14.60 18.95 20.44
CA LYS A 494 -14.48 19.98 19.41
C LYS A 494 -15.13 19.54 18.10
N ALA A 495 -15.93 20.40 17.51
CA ALA A 495 -16.54 20.15 16.20
C ALA A 495 -15.48 20.23 15.08
N GLY A 496 -15.55 19.32 14.11
CA GLY A 496 -14.66 19.29 12.95
C GLY A 496 -13.19 18.97 13.25
N LEU A 497 -12.88 18.46 14.44
CA LEU A 497 -11.52 18.03 14.79
C LEU A 497 -11.23 16.68 14.11
N GLY A 498 -10.19 16.64 13.28
CA GLY A 498 -9.75 15.45 12.57
C GLY A 498 -8.75 14.61 13.35
N VAL A 499 -7.97 13.80 12.63
CA VAL A 499 -6.96 12.90 13.21
C VAL A 499 -5.98 13.72 14.04
N THR A 500 -5.93 13.42 15.34
CA THR A 500 -5.19 14.20 16.34
C THR A 500 -4.18 13.29 17.02
N GLY A 501 -2.94 13.75 17.20
CA GLY A 501 -1.86 13.02 17.84
C GLY A 501 -1.53 13.52 19.25
N LEU A 502 -0.50 12.92 19.84
CA LEU A 502 -0.04 13.16 21.21
C LEU A 502 0.24 14.64 21.49
N LEU A 503 0.94 15.32 20.59
CA LEU A 503 1.32 16.73 20.77
C LEU A 503 0.13 17.68 20.73
N TYR A 504 -1.02 17.21 20.26
CA TYR A 504 -2.27 17.98 20.13
C TYR A 504 -3.37 17.48 21.07
N GLY A 505 -3.05 16.53 21.97
CA GLY A 505 -3.89 16.15 23.10
C GLY A 505 -4.52 14.76 23.02
N ASP A 506 -4.24 13.96 21.99
CA ASP A 506 -4.78 12.61 21.87
C ASP A 506 -3.71 11.52 22.10
N VAL A 507 -3.65 11.04 23.34
CA VAL A 507 -2.75 9.96 23.75
C VAL A 507 -3.20 8.60 23.18
N SER A 508 -4.49 8.44 22.89
CA SER A 508 -5.04 7.17 22.39
C SER A 508 -4.61 6.90 20.95
N GLN A 509 -4.59 7.93 20.10
CA GLN A 509 -4.07 7.82 18.74
C GLN A 509 -2.59 7.43 18.73
N PHE A 510 -1.77 7.99 19.64
CA PHE A 510 -0.36 7.62 19.77
C PHE A 510 -0.16 6.13 20.05
N TRP A 511 -0.81 5.61 21.09
CA TRP A 511 -0.68 4.20 21.45
C TRP A 511 -1.24 3.28 20.38
N LEU A 512 -2.31 3.68 19.70
CA LEU A 512 -2.88 2.91 18.60
C LEU A 512 -1.91 2.86 17.41
N GLN A 513 -1.33 3.98 17.00
CA GLN A 513 -0.34 3.99 15.92
C GLN A 513 0.90 3.18 16.27
N LEU A 514 1.41 3.30 17.49
CA LEU A 514 2.58 2.54 17.95
C LEU A 514 2.32 1.03 17.98
N SER A 515 1.19 0.61 18.56
CA SER A 515 0.83 -0.81 18.64
C SER A 515 0.48 -1.39 17.29
N GLY A 516 -0.27 -0.68 16.44
CA GLY A 516 -0.62 -1.10 15.08
C GLY A 516 0.59 -1.20 14.15
N ALA A 517 1.51 -0.22 14.20
CA ALA A 517 2.76 -0.28 13.44
C ALA A 517 3.64 -1.45 13.89
N THR A 518 3.68 -1.73 15.20
CA THR A 518 4.42 -2.88 15.74
C THR A 518 3.76 -4.21 15.37
N LEU A 519 2.43 -4.27 15.35
CA LEU A 519 1.69 -5.43 14.86
C LEU A 519 1.99 -5.69 13.39
N CYS A 520 2.10 -4.65 12.55
CA CYS A 520 2.53 -4.78 11.16
C CYS A 520 3.89 -5.48 11.04
N VAL A 521 4.85 -5.15 11.92
CA VAL A 521 6.16 -5.81 11.97
C VAL A 521 5.98 -7.30 12.24
N LEU A 522 5.27 -7.64 13.32
CA LEU A 522 5.07 -9.03 13.74
C LEU A 522 4.35 -9.84 12.66
N TYR A 523 3.34 -9.24 12.01
CA TYR A 523 2.57 -9.85 10.95
C TYR A 523 3.42 -10.07 9.69
N ALA A 524 3.99 -9.02 9.11
CA ALA A 524 4.69 -9.10 7.84
C ALA A 524 5.97 -9.93 7.96
N PHE A 525 6.75 -9.72 9.03
CA PHE A 525 7.94 -10.54 9.30
C PHE A 525 7.56 -11.97 9.65
N GLY A 526 6.67 -12.17 10.63
CA GLY A 526 6.37 -13.47 11.20
C GLY A 526 5.71 -14.41 10.19
N LEU A 527 4.69 -13.94 9.48
CA LEU A 527 3.99 -14.74 8.47
C LEU A 527 4.94 -15.13 7.33
N THR A 528 5.69 -14.16 6.79
CA THR A 528 6.67 -14.41 5.73
C THR A 528 7.77 -15.37 6.19
N TYR A 529 8.31 -15.18 7.39
CA TYR A 529 9.37 -16.01 7.92
C TYR A 529 8.91 -17.46 8.05
N VAL A 530 7.74 -17.70 8.66
CA VAL A 530 7.20 -19.05 8.83
C VAL A 530 6.98 -19.73 7.47
N VAL A 531 6.29 -19.06 6.54
CA VAL A 531 5.98 -19.62 5.22
C VAL A 531 7.26 -19.94 4.45
N PHE A 532 8.16 -18.97 4.28
CA PHE A 532 9.34 -19.18 3.44
C PHE A 532 10.44 -19.98 4.10
N LYS A 533 10.47 -20.09 5.44
CA LYS A 533 11.34 -21.04 6.11
C LYS A 533 10.95 -22.47 5.77
N LEU A 534 9.65 -22.77 5.73
CA LEU A 534 9.13 -24.07 5.30
C LEU A 534 9.40 -24.33 3.82
N VAL A 535 9.15 -23.34 2.95
CA VAL A 535 9.47 -23.45 1.52
C VAL A 535 10.95 -23.76 1.31
N ASN A 536 11.84 -23.00 1.97
CA ASN A 536 13.27 -23.19 1.86
C ASN A 536 13.76 -24.53 2.43
N ALA A 537 13.05 -25.11 3.41
CA ALA A 537 13.34 -26.44 3.93
C ALA A 537 13.02 -27.56 2.92
N VAL A 538 12.05 -27.35 2.03
CA VAL A 538 11.68 -28.32 0.98
C VAL A 538 12.62 -28.20 -0.23
N ARG A 539 12.88 -26.97 -0.68
CA ARG A 539 13.80 -26.68 -1.79
C ARG A 539 14.50 -25.35 -1.51
N SER A 540 15.83 -25.35 -1.62
CA SER A 540 16.62 -24.13 -1.45
C SER A 540 16.09 -23.00 -2.35
N MET A 541 15.80 -21.87 -1.73
CA MET A 541 15.44 -20.63 -2.42
C MET A 541 16.69 -19.89 -2.93
N ARG A 542 17.86 -20.21 -2.38
CA ARG A 542 19.14 -19.64 -2.77
C ARG A 542 19.74 -20.42 -3.95
N VAL A 543 20.35 -19.70 -4.89
CA VAL A 543 21.12 -20.31 -6.00
C VAL A 543 22.34 -21.07 -5.47
N ALA A 544 22.93 -21.91 -6.32
CA ALA A 544 24.18 -22.60 -6.00
C ALA A 544 25.34 -21.62 -5.83
N GLU A 545 26.35 -21.99 -5.04
CA GLU A 545 27.49 -21.13 -4.71
C GLU A 545 28.26 -20.67 -5.95
N GLU A 546 28.49 -21.58 -6.89
CA GLU A 546 29.14 -21.30 -8.17
C GLU A 546 28.38 -20.26 -8.99
N VAL A 547 27.05 -20.35 -9.04
CA VAL A 547 26.18 -19.39 -9.75
C VAL A 547 26.22 -18.01 -9.08
N GLU A 548 26.22 -17.96 -7.75
CA GLU A 548 26.33 -16.69 -7.03
C GLU A 548 27.70 -16.02 -7.23
N LEU A 549 28.77 -16.82 -7.30
CA LEU A 549 30.14 -16.34 -7.53
C LEU A 549 30.35 -15.88 -8.98
N GLU A 550 29.78 -16.59 -9.96
CA GLU A 550 29.80 -16.21 -11.38
C GLU A 550 28.96 -14.95 -11.64
N GLY A 551 27.77 -14.86 -11.06
CA GLY A 551 26.76 -13.86 -11.39
C GLY A 551 25.55 -14.52 -12.04
N LEU A 552 24.34 -14.07 -11.70
CA LEU A 552 23.09 -14.77 -12.01
C LEU A 552 22.57 -14.46 -13.43
N ASP A 553 23.16 -13.48 -14.13
CA ASP A 553 22.72 -13.03 -15.47
C ASP A 553 22.66 -14.20 -16.48
N VAL A 554 23.78 -14.88 -16.73
CA VAL A 554 23.84 -16.00 -17.68
C VAL A 554 23.26 -17.30 -17.11
N PRO A 555 23.59 -17.73 -15.88
CA PRO A 555 23.09 -19.01 -15.37
C PRO A 555 21.57 -19.09 -15.20
N GLU A 556 20.89 -18.00 -14.83
CA GLU A 556 19.42 -18.00 -14.69
C GLU A 556 18.70 -17.56 -15.98
N PHE A 557 19.27 -16.67 -16.79
CA PHE A 557 18.56 -16.04 -17.92
C PHE A 557 19.27 -16.13 -19.28
N GLY A 558 20.48 -16.66 -19.34
CA GLY A 558 21.20 -16.95 -20.58
C GLY A 558 21.75 -15.71 -21.31
N MET A 559 21.77 -14.54 -20.67
CA MET A 559 22.29 -13.32 -21.27
C MET A 559 22.89 -12.36 -20.24
N LEU A 560 23.98 -11.70 -20.62
CA LEU A 560 24.55 -10.59 -19.87
C LEU A 560 23.77 -9.30 -20.11
N ALA A 561 23.79 -8.39 -19.11
CA ALA A 561 23.22 -7.05 -19.28
C ALA A 561 23.98 -6.19 -20.29
N TYR A 562 25.30 -6.38 -20.37
CA TYR A 562 26.21 -5.54 -21.13
C TYR A 562 26.85 -6.36 -22.26
N PRO A 563 26.44 -6.16 -23.53
CA PRO A 563 26.96 -6.92 -24.67
C PRO A 563 28.48 -6.83 -24.85
N GLU A 564 29.09 -5.71 -24.46
CA GLU A 564 30.54 -5.50 -24.48
C GLU A 564 31.30 -6.45 -23.56
N ASP A 565 30.68 -6.92 -22.47
CA ASP A 565 31.30 -7.89 -21.56
C ASP A 565 31.36 -9.28 -22.22
N ALA A 566 30.31 -9.67 -22.95
CA ALA A 566 30.31 -10.91 -23.72
C ALA A 566 31.41 -10.93 -24.79
N ALA A 567 31.69 -9.78 -25.41
CA ALA A 567 32.76 -9.66 -26.40
C ALA A 567 34.18 -9.71 -25.78
N SER A 568 34.30 -9.43 -24.48
CA SER A 568 35.57 -9.46 -23.76
C SER A 568 35.98 -10.87 -23.28
N GLU A 569 35.02 -11.77 -23.07
CA GLU A 569 35.28 -13.18 -22.70
C GLU A 569 35.68 -14.06 -23.89
N VAL A 570 35.49 -13.57 -25.13
CA VAL A 570 35.84 -14.29 -26.37
C VAL A 570 37.28 -13.97 -26.84
N LYS A 571 38.02 -13.12 -26.12
CA LYS A 571 39.44 -12.83 -26.36
C LYS A 571 40.31 -13.45 -25.28
#